data_AF-G9A0Y1-F1
#
_entry.id   AF-G9A0Y1-F1
#
_cell.length_a   1.000
_cell.length_b   1.000
_cell.length_c   1.000
_cell.angle_alpha   90.00
_cell.angle_beta   90.00
_cell.angle_gamma   90.00
#
_symmetry.space_group_name_H-M   'P 1'
#
loop_
_entity.id
_entity.type
_entity.pdbx_description
1 polymer ?
#
loop_
_entity_poly.entity_id
_entity_poly.type
_entity_poly.pdbx_seq_one_letter_code
_entity_poly.pdbx_strand_id
1 'polypeptide(L)'
;MATKKTEDAFALSFDPAKFTDSFRDFAEKGAAQSKDAYAKMKTAAEEATKTVEATLESAQSGSVELGLKAINALRTNAENSLSHMEALLGVKSLSELVELQTAFIRKQAELAVEQAKTMQEATRKVAEDVAKPGKEAAEKVVSTFKKA
;
A
#
# COMPACT_ATOMS: atom_id res chain seq x y z
N MET A 1 10.54 39.02 40.75
CA MET A 1 10.83 38.34 39.46
C MET A 1 10.95 36.85 39.80
N ALA A 2 10.38 35.85 39.12
CA ALA A 2 9.43 35.73 38.02
C ALA A 2 9.03 34.24 38.03
N THR A 3 7.77 33.89 38.25
CA THR A 3 7.25 32.52 38.06
C THR A 3 5.77 32.60 37.75
N LYS A 4 5.40 32.85 36.48
CA LYS A 4 4.03 32.70 35.95
C LYS A 4 4.06 32.97 34.44
N LYS A 5 4.51 32.00 33.64
CA LYS A 5 4.31 32.05 32.18
C LYS A 5 4.35 30.70 31.46
N THR A 6 4.28 29.59 32.20
CA THR A 6 4.28 28.24 31.61
C THR A 6 2.94 27.52 31.75
N GLU A 7 2.03 28.00 32.60
CA GLU A 7 0.72 27.37 32.82
C GLU A 7 -0.31 27.82 31.76
N ASP A 8 -0.20 29.03 31.22
CA ASP A 8 -1.15 29.57 30.23
C ASP A 8 -0.91 29.09 28.79
N ALA A 9 0.25 28.50 28.48
CA ALA A 9 0.56 28.01 27.13
C ALA A 9 -0.17 26.69 26.80
N PHE A 10 -0.59 25.93 27.81
CA PHE A 10 -1.42 24.74 27.67
C PHE A 10 -2.91 25.00 27.90
N ALA A 11 -3.27 26.19 28.39
CA ALA A 11 -4.65 26.66 28.51
C ALA A 11 -5.17 27.25 27.18
N LEU A 12 -4.85 26.61 26.04
CA LEU A 12 -5.70 26.75 24.88
C LEU A 12 -7.06 26.20 25.30
N SER A 13 -8.07 27.06 25.33
CA SER A 13 -9.45 26.71 25.68
C SER A 13 -9.95 25.68 24.67
N PHE A 14 -9.63 24.41 24.92
CA PHE A 14 -10.09 23.27 24.14
C PHE A 14 -11.56 23.11 24.49
N ASP A 15 -12.42 23.76 23.71
CA ASP A 15 -13.86 23.57 23.75
C ASP A 15 -14.15 22.20 23.14
N PRO A 16 -14.33 21.15 23.95
CA PRO A 16 -14.38 19.78 23.45
C PRO A 16 -15.59 19.59 22.53
N ALA A 17 -16.69 20.30 22.80
CA ALA A 17 -17.91 20.23 22.00
C ALA A 17 -17.70 20.79 20.58
N LYS A 18 -17.03 21.95 20.44
CA LYS A 18 -16.71 22.51 19.12
C LYS A 18 -15.69 21.68 18.35
N PHE A 19 -14.73 21.10 19.06
CA PHE A 19 -13.80 20.15 18.46
C PHE A 19 -14.53 18.90 17.97
N THR A 20 -15.43 18.32 18.77
CA THR A 20 -16.22 17.14 18.40
C THR A 20 -17.13 17.42 17.21
N ASP A 21 -17.84 18.54 17.17
CA ASP A 21 -18.71 18.88 16.03
C ASP A 21 -17.90 19.15 14.75
N SER A 22 -16.79 19.90 14.84
CA SER A 22 -15.93 20.15 13.68
C SER A 22 -15.26 18.87 13.17
N PHE A 23 -14.83 18.00 14.09
CA PHE A 23 -14.28 16.69 13.77
C PHE A 23 -15.34 15.80 13.12
N ARG A 24 -16.59 15.85 13.59
CA ARG A 24 -17.70 15.07 13.05
C ARG A 24 -18.12 15.52 11.65
N ASP A 25 -18.20 16.82 11.39
CA ASP A 25 -18.52 17.34 10.04
C ASP A 25 -17.38 17.06 9.05
N PHE A 26 -16.12 17.22 9.49
CA PHE A 26 -14.94 16.79 8.73
C PHE A 26 -14.96 15.28 8.48
N ALA A 27 -15.38 14.50 9.46
CA ALA A 27 -15.53 13.06 9.36
C ALA A 27 -16.58 12.67 8.31
N GLU A 28 -17.81 13.20 8.40
CA GLU A 28 -18.88 12.87 7.46
C GLU A 28 -18.51 13.23 6.01
N LYS A 29 -17.97 14.44 5.79
CA LYS A 29 -17.53 14.88 4.46
C LYS A 29 -16.33 14.09 3.96
N GLY A 30 -15.36 13.85 4.84
CA GLY A 30 -14.17 13.06 4.57
C GLY A 30 -14.52 11.62 4.20
N ALA A 31 -15.43 10.98 4.93
CA ALA A 31 -15.90 9.62 4.65
C ALA A 31 -16.52 9.51 3.27
N ALA A 32 -17.44 10.42 2.94
CA ALA A 32 -18.16 10.40 1.67
C ALA A 32 -17.21 10.61 0.48
N GLN A 33 -16.32 11.61 0.56
CA GLN A 33 -15.34 11.88 -0.50
C GLN A 33 -14.33 10.73 -0.65
N SER A 34 -13.90 10.15 0.46
CA SER A 34 -12.97 9.02 0.49
C SER A 34 -13.54 7.78 -0.17
N LYS A 35 -14.82 7.47 0.11
CA LYS A 35 -15.53 6.34 -0.51
C LYS A 35 -15.72 6.51 -2.01
N ASP A 36 -16.05 7.72 -2.47
CA ASP A 36 -16.20 8.01 -3.90
C ASP A 36 -14.85 7.92 -4.64
N ALA A 37 -13.79 8.52 -4.07
CA ALA A 37 -12.43 8.43 -4.62
C ALA A 37 -11.94 6.97 -4.68
N TYR A 38 -12.25 6.18 -3.66
CA TYR A 38 -11.94 4.75 -3.64
C TYR A 38 -12.63 3.98 -4.76
N ALA A 39 -13.94 4.19 -4.92
CA ALA A 39 -14.73 3.51 -5.94
C ALA A 39 -14.14 3.78 -7.34
N LYS A 40 -13.81 5.05 -7.63
CA LYS A 40 -13.16 5.45 -8.90
C LYS A 40 -11.80 4.78 -9.10
N MET A 41 -10.96 4.77 -8.07
CA MET A 41 -9.65 4.14 -8.13
C MET A 41 -9.75 2.62 -8.31
N LYS A 42 -10.71 1.98 -7.64
CA LYS A 42 -10.97 0.55 -7.80
C LYS A 42 -11.36 0.22 -9.24
N THR A 43 -12.29 0.98 -9.83
CA THR A 43 -12.68 0.81 -11.24
C THR A 43 -11.50 1.00 -12.18
N ALA A 44 -10.71 2.07 -12.02
CA ALA A 44 -9.53 2.31 -12.84
C ALA A 44 -8.48 1.17 -12.71
N ALA A 45 -8.29 0.65 -11.49
CA ALA A 45 -7.40 -0.49 -11.25
C ALA A 45 -7.93 -1.78 -11.90
N GLU A 46 -9.23 -2.04 -11.86
CA GLU A 46 -9.85 -3.20 -12.54
C GLU A 46 -9.69 -3.12 -14.06
N GLU A 47 -9.88 -1.94 -14.66
CA GLU A 47 -9.66 -1.71 -16.09
C GLU A 47 -8.19 -1.87 -16.50
N ALA A 48 -7.27 -1.33 -15.69
CA ALA A 48 -5.85 -1.49 -15.90
C ALA A 48 -5.42 -2.97 -15.81
N THR A 49 -5.89 -3.70 -14.79
CA THR A 49 -5.65 -5.14 -14.64
C THR A 49 -6.12 -5.91 -15.87
N LYS A 50 -7.36 -5.69 -16.34
CA LYS A 50 -7.90 -6.37 -17.53
C LYS A 50 -7.07 -6.10 -18.79
N THR A 51 -6.62 -4.85 -18.96
CA THR A 51 -5.78 -4.46 -20.09
C THR A 51 -4.42 -5.18 -20.06
N VAL A 52 -3.86 -5.29 -18.86
CA VAL A 52 -2.59 -6.00 -18.65
C VAL A 52 -2.75 -7.51 -18.86
N GLU A 53 -3.84 -8.11 -18.37
CA GLU A 53 -4.19 -9.52 -18.63
C GLU A 53 -4.35 -9.83 -20.14
N ALA A 54 -5.04 -8.96 -20.89
CA ALA A 54 -5.17 -9.09 -22.34
C ALA A 54 -3.82 -8.94 -23.09
N THR A 55 -2.90 -8.16 -22.52
CA THR A 55 -1.53 -8.02 -23.05
C THR A 55 -0.67 -9.24 -22.74
N LEU A 56 -0.94 -9.95 -21.63
CA LEU A 56 -0.25 -11.19 -21.27
C LEU A 56 -0.55 -12.34 -22.25
N GLU A 57 -1.76 -12.38 -22.80
CA GLU A 57 -2.11 -13.33 -23.87
C GLU A 57 -1.34 -13.06 -25.18
N SER A 58 -0.71 -11.88 -25.33
CA SER A 58 -0.09 -11.42 -26.58
C SER A 58 1.41 -11.05 -26.51
N ALA A 59 2.04 -10.92 -25.33
CA ALA A 59 3.44 -10.51 -25.18
C ALA A 59 4.19 -11.15 -23.98
N GLN A 60 5.54 -11.09 -24.00
CA GLN A 60 6.45 -11.68 -22.99
C GLN A 60 6.10 -11.30 -21.54
N SER A 61 6.10 -12.31 -20.65
CA SER A 61 5.46 -12.33 -19.32
C SER A 61 6.01 -11.38 -18.25
N GLY A 62 7.20 -10.80 -18.42
CA GLY A 62 7.91 -10.09 -17.34
C GLY A 62 7.37 -8.67 -17.06
N SER A 63 7.13 -7.86 -18.08
CA SER A 63 6.66 -6.47 -17.94
C SER A 63 5.20 -6.39 -17.48
N VAL A 64 4.39 -7.35 -17.89
CA VAL A 64 2.99 -7.53 -17.45
C VAL A 64 2.94 -7.83 -15.95
N GLU A 65 3.76 -8.76 -15.46
CA GLU A 65 3.78 -9.14 -14.04
C GLU A 65 4.17 -7.98 -13.12
N LEU A 66 5.13 -7.15 -13.55
CA LEU A 66 5.50 -5.92 -12.83
C LEU A 66 4.36 -4.90 -12.81
N GLY A 67 3.67 -4.71 -13.93
CA GLY A 67 2.49 -3.84 -14.03
C GLY A 67 1.37 -4.28 -13.09
N LEU A 68 1.03 -5.57 -13.05
CA LEU A 68 0.04 -6.12 -12.12
C LEU A 68 0.46 -5.93 -10.65
N LYS A 69 1.74 -6.17 -10.32
CA LYS A 69 2.25 -5.93 -8.96
C LYS A 69 2.13 -4.47 -8.56
N ALA A 70 2.41 -3.53 -9.46
CA ALA A 70 2.26 -2.09 -9.20
C ALA A 70 0.80 -1.69 -8.99
N ILE A 71 -0.13 -2.19 -9.82
CA ILE A 71 -1.58 -1.94 -9.67
C ILE A 71 -2.09 -2.48 -8.33
N ASN A 72 -1.69 -3.70 -7.96
CA ASN A 72 -2.06 -4.28 -6.66
C ASN A 72 -1.50 -3.47 -5.48
N ALA A 73 -0.24 -3.02 -5.55
CA ALA A 73 0.33 -2.17 -4.50
C ALA A 73 -0.45 -0.85 -4.32
N LEU A 74 -0.86 -0.22 -5.43
CA LEU A 74 -1.70 0.98 -5.38
C LEU A 74 -3.06 0.70 -4.73
N ARG A 75 -3.73 -0.40 -5.10
CA ARG A 75 -5.01 -0.81 -4.50
C ARG A 75 -4.86 -1.06 -2.99
N THR A 76 -3.87 -1.86 -2.58
CA THR A 76 -3.65 -2.17 -1.16
C THR A 76 -3.35 -0.92 -0.34
N ASN A 77 -2.52 -0.01 -0.86
CA ASN A 77 -2.22 1.25 -0.19
C ASN A 77 -3.47 2.11 -0.02
N ALA A 78 -4.28 2.23 -1.08
CA ALA A 78 -5.53 2.97 -1.05
C ALA A 78 -6.51 2.40 -0.02
N GLU A 79 -6.76 1.09 -0.07
CA GLU A 79 -7.62 0.39 0.88
C GLU A 79 -7.16 0.60 2.32
N ASN A 80 -5.84 0.53 2.56
CA ASN A 80 -5.30 0.74 3.89
C ASN A 80 -5.49 2.18 4.40
N SER A 81 -5.21 3.18 3.56
CA SER A 81 -5.42 4.60 3.91
C SER A 81 -6.88 4.91 4.18
N LEU A 82 -7.81 4.34 3.40
CA LEU A 82 -9.25 4.54 3.57
C LEU A 82 -9.77 3.88 4.83
N SER A 83 -9.39 2.62 5.06
CA SER A 83 -9.78 1.91 6.29
C SER A 83 -9.26 2.62 7.53
N HIS A 84 -8.05 3.17 7.49
CA HIS A 84 -7.51 3.98 8.58
C HIS A 84 -8.29 5.29 8.77
N MET A 85 -8.62 6.01 7.70
CA MET A 85 -9.47 7.18 7.79
C MET A 85 -10.85 6.83 8.36
N GLU A 86 -11.55 5.83 7.83
CA GLU A 86 -12.84 5.38 8.35
C GLU A 86 -12.77 5.06 9.84
N ALA A 87 -11.71 4.39 10.28
CA ALA A 87 -11.50 4.09 11.68
C ALA A 87 -11.23 5.35 12.51
N LEU A 88 -10.47 6.34 12.01
CA LEU A 88 -10.24 7.63 12.68
C LEU A 88 -11.57 8.35 12.95
N LEU A 89 -12.51 8.28 12.02
CA LEU A 89 -13.84 8.90 12.16
C LEU A 89 -14.70 8.24 13.25
N GLY A 90 -14.43 6.98 13.57
CA GLY A 90 -15.16 6.21 14.57
C GLY A 90 -14.60 6.32 15.99
N VAL A 91 -13.43 6.96 16.17
CA VAL A 91 -12.75 7.09 17.47
C VAL A 91 -13.53 8.02 18.41
N LYS A 92 -13.75 7.56 19.64
CA LYS A 92 -14.48 8.27 20.71
C LYS A 92 -13.59 8.66 21.89
N SER A 93 -12.36 8.16 21.94
CA SER A 93 -11.42 8.44 23.04
C SER A 93 -9.96 8.48 22.58
N LEU A 94 -9.09 9.10 23.40
CA LEU A 94 -7.64 9.14 23.13
C LEU A 94 -7.00 7.74 23.18
N SER A 95 -7.53 6.81 23.99
CA SER A 95 -7.02 5.43 24.03
C SER A 95 -7.27 4.71 22.69
N GLU A 96 -8.50 4.83 22.16
CA GLU A 96 -8.87 4.30 20.85
C GLU A 96 -8.03 4.93 19.73
N LEU A 97 -7.70 6.22 19.82
CA LEU A 97 -6.80 6.89 18.87
C LEU A 97 -5.40 6.28 18.87
N VAL A 98 -4.81 6.08 20.05
CA VAL A 98 -3.46 5.51 20.21
C VAL A 98 -3.42 4.06 19.71
N GLU A 99 -4.44 3.26 20.04
CA GLU A 99 -4.59 1.90 19.53
C GLU A 99 -4.68 1.89 18.01
N LEU A 100 -5.48 2.78 17.42
CA LEU A 100 -5.63 2.89 15.98
C LEU A 100 -4.32 3.28 15.28
N GLN A 101 -3.59 4.26 15.82
CA GLN A 101 -2.31 4.69 15.24
C GLN A 101 -1.25 3.58 15.33
N THR A 102 -1.23 2.86 16.46
CA THR A 102 -0.33 1.71 16.66
C THR A 102 -0.65 0.58 15.68
N ALA A 103 -1.93 0.27 15.49
CA ALA A 103 -2.38 -0.73 14.53
C ALA A 103 -2.01 -0.34 13.09
N PHE A 104 -2.18 0.94 12.73
CA PHE A 104 -1.80 1.45 11.41
C PHE A 104 -0.29 1.31 11.16
N ILE A 105 0.56 1.70 12.11
CA ILE A 105 2.02 1.55 11.98
C ILE A 105 2.41 0.08 11.81
N ARG A 106 1.81 -0.83 12.60
CA ARG A 106 2.06 -2.27 12.47
C ARG A 106 1.71 -2.76 11.06
N LYS A 107 0.54 -2.38 10.56
CA LYS A 107 0.09 -2.75 9.21
C LYS A 107 0.99 -2.16 8.11
N GLN A 108 1.46 -0.93 8.28
CA GLN A 108 2.44 -0.33 7.35
C GLN A 108 3.76 -1.10 7.35
N ALA A 109 4.22 -1.58 8.51
CA ALA A 109 5.43 -2.41 8.59
C ALA A 109 5.24 -3.77 7.91
N GLU A 110 4.10 -4.42 8.11
CA GLU A 110 3.74 -5.68 7.44
C GLU A 110 3.73 -5.51 5.92
N LEU A 111 3.08 -4.46 5.41
CA LEU A 111 3.05 -4.14 3.98
C LEU A 111 4.45 -3.86 3.42
N ALA A 112 5.29 -3.13 4.15
CA ALA A 112 6.66 -2.86 3.71
C ALA A 112 7.48 -4.15 3.57
N VAL A 113 7.35 -5.08 4.53
CA VAL A 113 8.03 -6.39 4.48
C VAL A 113 7.50 -7.22 3.32
N GLU A 114 6.19 -7.22 3.08
CA GLU A 114 5.57 -7.95 1.97
C GLU A 114 6.00 -7.40 0.61
N GLN A 115 6.00 -6.08 0.44
CA GLN A 115 6.48 -5.41 -0.78
C GLN A 115 7.95 -5.70 -1.02
N ALA A 116 8.79 -5.66 0.02
CA ALA A 116 10.21 -6.01 -0.08
C ALA A 116 10.42 -7.46 -0.56
N LYS A 117 9.69 -8.42 0.01
CA LYS A 117 9.72 -9.83 -0.44
C LYS A 117 9.27 -9.96 -1.89
N THR A 118 8.18 -9.28 -2.26
CA THR A 118 7.63 -9.30 -3.62
C THR A 118 8.63 -8.76 -4.65
N MET A 119 9.39 -7.71 -4.31
CA MET A 119 10.45 -7.15 -5.14
C MET A 119 11.68 -8.05 -5.21
N GLN A 120 12.05 -8.69 -4.09
CA GLN A 120 13.14 -9.67 -4.06
C GLN A 120 12.81 -10.86 -4.97
N GLU A 121 11.60 -11.40 -4.90
CA GLU A 121 11.13 -12.49 -5.75
C GLU A 121 11.09 -12.10 -7.23
N ALA A 122 10.58 -10.90 -7.55
CA ALA A 122 10.57 -10.38 -8.91
C ALA A 122 12.01 -10.27 -9.46
N THR A 123 12.93 -9.72 -8.68
CA THR A 123 14.35 -9.59 -9.04
C THR A 123 15.00 -10.96 -9.27
N ARG A 124 14.74 -11.92 -8.37
CA ARG A 124 15.24 -13.29 -8.50
C ARG A 124 14.72 -13.96 -9.77
N LYS A 125 13.43 -13.83 -10.05
CA LYS A 125 12.79 -14.38 -11.25
C LYS A 125 13.41 -13.81 -12.52
N VAL A 126 13.60 -12.50 -12.59
CA VAL A 126 14.31 -11.84 -13.71
C VAL A 126 15.72 -12.39 -13.87
N ALA A 127 16.49 -12.51 -12.78
CA ALA A 127 17.85 -13.05 -12.83
C ALA A 127 17.88 -14.52 -13.30
N GLU A 128 16.94 -15.35 -12.82
CA GLU A 128 16.79 -16.74 -13.25
C GLU A 128 16.39 -16.83 -14.73
N ASP A 129 15.45 -16.02 -15.20
CA ASP A 129 14.98 -16.01 -16.59
C ASP A 129 16.05 -15.50 -17.57
N VAL A 130 16.91 -14.56 -17.15
CA VAL A 130 18.07 -14.12 -17.94
C VAL A 130 19.18 -15.19 -17.97
N ALA A 131 19.36 -15.93 -16.87
CA ALA A 131 20.41 -16.97 -16.78
C ALA A 131 20.02 -18.31 -17.44
N LYS A 132 18.71 -18.60 -17.56
CA LYS A 132 18.17 -19.85 -18.14
C LYS A 132 18.71 -20.16 -19.55
N PRO A 133 18.67 -19.26 -20.54
CA PRO A 133 19.16 -19.55 -21.89
C PRO A 133 20.65 -19.93 -21.91
N GLY A 134 21.46 -19.27 -21.07
CA GLY A 134 22.88 -19.57 -20.94
C GLY A 134 23.14 -20.93 -20.29
N LYS A 135 22.35 -21.30 -19.26
CA LYS A 135 22.41 -22.63 -18.64
C LYS A 135 21.96 -23.73 -19.60
N GLU A 136 20.86 -23.55 -20.31
CA GLU A 136 20.36 -24.52 -21.29
C GLU A 136 21.33 -24.70 -22.46
N ALA A 137 21.97 -23.63 -22.93
CA ALA A 137 23.02 -23.71 -23.94
C ALA A 137 24.24 -24.48 -23.42
N ALA A 138 24.69 -24.20 -22.18
CA ALA A 138 25.80 -24.91 -21.56
C ALA A 138 25.48 -26.40 -21.34
N GLU A 139 24.27 -26.74 -20.89
CA GLU A 139 23.81 -28.13 -20.74
C GLU A 139 23.72 -28.86 -22.09
N LYS A 140 23.28 -28.18 -23.15
CA LYS A 140 23.32 -28.72 -24.52
C LYS A 140 24.73 -29.00 -25.00
N VAL A 141 25.68 -28.10 -24.74
CA VAL A 141 27.08 -28.30 -25.11
C VAL A 141 27.66 -29.49 -24.36
N VAL A 142 27.52 -29.53 -23.03
CA VAL A 142 28.03 -30.64 -22.19
C VAL A 142 27.41 -31.99 -22.57
N SER A 143 26.10 -32.03 -22.83
CA SER A 143 25.43 -33.27 -23.27
C SER A 143 25.83 -33.70 -24.69
N THR A 144 26.19 -32.77 -25.57
CA THR A 144 26.76 -33.09 -26.88
C THR A 144 28.17 -33.69 -26.75
N PHE A 145 29.01 -33.13 -25.87
CA PHE A 145 30.34 -33.69 -25.57
C PHE A 145 30.30 -35.04 -24.86
N LYS A 146 29.25 -35.33 -24.07
CA LYS A 146 29.09 -36.61 -23.37
C LYS A 146 28.50 -37.73 -24.24
N LYS A 147 27.96 -37.40 -25.42
CA LYS A 147 27.40 -38.34 -26.40
C LYS A 147 28.36 -38.67 -27.54
N ALA A 148 29.47 -37.95 -27.66
CA ALA A 148 30.60 -38.27 -28.53
C ALA A 148 31.62 -39.16 -27.79
#